data_AF-A0A0A1WML6-F1
#
_entry.id   AF-A0A0A1WML6-F1
#
_cell.length_a   1.000
_cell.length_b   1.000
_cell.length_c   1.000
_cell.angle_alpha   90.00
_cell.angle_beta   90.00
_cell.angle_gamma   90.00
#
_symmetry.space_group_name_H-M   'P 1'
#
loop_
_entity.id
_entity.type
_entity.pdbx_description
1 polymer ?
#
loop_
_entity_poly.entity_id
_entity_poly.type
_entity_poly.pdbx_seq_one_letter_code
_entity_poly.pdbx_strand_id
1 'polypeptide(L)'
;MNRRFSRVESGADLKDFFDRGDIASRENRWNFEIAWEVANKVGGIYTVIRSKAYVSTEEMGEQLCLMGPYKEHCARTEMEDIEFPRGNPLLDAVNTMRTRGYKIHTGRWLVDGNPQLILFDIGSGAWKLDQFKSELWEKCHV
;
A
#
# COMPACT_ATOMS: atom_id res chain seq x y z
N MET A 1 3.33 -33.67 25.52
CA MET A 1 3.78 -32.42 26.17
C MET A 1 4.35 -31.52 25.07
N ASN A 2 3.53 -30.59 24.57
CA ASN A 2 3.85 -29.79 23.38
C ASN A 2 4.85 -28.70 23.77
N ARG A 3 6.14 -28.89 23.48
CA ARG A 3 7.14 -27.83 23.63
C ARG A 3 6.86 -26.79 22.56
N ARG A 4 6.19 -25.69 22.94
CA ARG A 4 6.35 -24.43 22.20
C ARG A 4 7.85 -24.18 22.16
N PHE A 5 8.44 -24.23 20.97
CA PHE A 5 9.82 -23.82 20.74
C PHE A 5 9.92 -22.32 21.06
N SER A 6 10.26 -21.97 22.31
CA SER A 6 10.70 -20.62 22.62
C SER A 6 12.14 -20.47 22.14
N ARG A 7 12.33 -19.84 20.99
CA ARG A 7 13.66 -19.32 20.62
C ARG A 7 13.91 -18.10 21.50
N VAL A 8 14.58 -18.33 22.63
CA VAL A 8 14.89 -17.30 23.63
C VAL A 8 15.93 -16.28 23.11
N GLU A 9 16.64 -16.60 22.02
CA GLU A 9 17.71 -15.73 21.46
C GLU A 9 17.28 -14.83 20.28
N SER A 10 16.18 -15.10 19.58
CA SER A 10 15.80 -14.32 18.39
C SER A 10 15.00 -13.03 18.68
N GLY A 11 14.72 -12.73 19.94
CA GLY A 11 13.91 -11.56 20.34
C GLY A 11 14.68 -10.24 20.38
N ALA A 12 16.02 -10.28 20.42
CA ALA A 12 16.85 -9.08 20.34
C ALA A 12 16.92 -8.60 18.88
N ASP A 13 17.29 -9.49 17.96
CA ASP A 13 17.43 -9.19 16.53
C ASP A 13 16.14 -8.65 15.90
N LEU A 14 14.97 -9.19 16.28
CA LEU A 14 13.68 -8.75 15.74
C LEU A 14 13.27 -7.32 16.17
N LYS A 15 13.77 -6.84 17.31
CA LYS A 15 13.45 -5.48 17.78
C LYS A 15 14.15 -4.42 16.93
N ASP A 16 15.33 -4.74 16.42
CA ASP A 16 16.09 -3.84 15.57
C ASP A 16 15.40 -3.59 14.22
N PHE A 17 14.52 -4.52 13.79
CA PHE A 17 13.73 -4.38 12.57
C PHE A 17 12.33 -3.83 12.79
N PHE A 18 11.80 -3.83 14.02
CA PHE A 18 10.47 -3.30 14.35
C PHE A 18 10.56 -1.91 14.98
N ASP A 19 11.22 -1.00 14.27
CA ASP A 19 11.47 0.37 14.68
C ASP A 19 10.45 1.37 14.12
N ARG A 20 9.36 0.88 13.54
CA ARG A 20 8.33 1.67 12.85
C ARG A 20 8.90 2.54 11.72
N GLY A 21 9.90 2.03 11.02
CA GLY A 21 10.47 2.63 9.83
C GLY A 21 11.52 3.70 10.09
N ASP A 22 12.10 3.81 11.28
CA ASP A 22 13.14 4.80 11.58
C ASP A 22 14.39 4.58 10.68
N ILE A 23 14.92 3.36 10.66
CA ILE A 23 16.03 2.97 9.77
C ILE A 23 15.61 3.16 8.31
N ALA A 24 14.42 2.71 7.93
CA ALA A 24 13.93 2.83 6.56
C ALA A 24 13.86 4.30 6.11
N SER A 25 13.42 5.20 6.98
CA SER A 25 13.34 6.64 6.70
C SER A 25 14.74 7.25 6.53
N ARG A 26 15.68 6.92 7.43
CA ARG A 26 17.08 7.40 7.36
C ARG A 26 17.80 6.92 6.11
N GLU A 27 17.49 5.72 5.65
CA GLU A 27 18.03 5.13 4.41
C GLU A 27 17.27 5.58 3.16
N ASN A 28 16.17 6.34 3.31
CA ASN A 28 15.22 6.67 2.24
C ASN A 28 14.73 5.42 1.46
N ARG A 29 14.47 4.34 2.20
CA ARG A 29 13.96 3.07 1.69
C ARG A 29 12.44 3.06 1.77
N TRP A 30 11.78 2.70 0.67
CA TRP A 30 10.32 2.69 0.55
C TRP A 30 9.83 1.31 0.13
N ASN A 31 8.68 0.90 0.65
CA ASN A 31 8.00 -0.34 0.26
C ASN A 31 6.59 -0.05 -0.24
N PHE A 32 6.31 -0.52 -1.46
CA PHE A 32 4.99 -0.43 -2.08
C PHE A 32 4.41 -1.82 -2.27
N GLU A 33 3.27 -2.09 -1.63
CA GLU A 33 2.55 -3.35 -1.78
C GLU A 33 1.30 -3.16 -2.63
N ILE A 34 1.29 -3.79 -3.79
CA ILE A 34 0.27 -3.57 -4.81
C ILE A 34 -0.55 -4.84 -4.98
N ALA A 35 -1.87 -4.76 -4.77
CA ALA A 35 -2.76 -5.85 -5.08
C ALA A 35 -4.17 -5.38 -5.41
N TRP A 36 -4.90 -6.21 -6.15
CA TRP A 36 -6.31 -5.97 -6.45
C TRP A 36 -7.19 -5.92 -5.20
N GLU A 37 -6.79 -6.63 -4.14
CA GLU A 37 -7.56 -6.80 -2.91
C GLU A 37 -7.14 -5.86 -1.76
N VAL A 38 -6.25 -4.89 -2.01
CA VAL A 38 -5.97 -3.81 -1.04
C VAL A 38 -7.24 -2.98 -0.83
N ALA A 39 -7.74 -2.92 0.41
CA ALA A 39 -8.99 -2.24 0.78
C ALA A 39 -10.21 -2.64 -0.10
N ASN A 40 -10.18 -3.84 -0.68
CA ASN A 40 -11.18 -4.35 -1.59
C ASN A 40 -11.33 -5.87 -1.38
N LYS A 41 -12.26 -6.27 -0.52
CA LYS A 41 -12.44 -7.69 -0.17
C LYS A 41 -13.06 -8.47 -1.33
N VAL A 42 -12.25 -9.31 -1.98
CA VAL A 42 -12.70 -10.24 -3.03
C VAL A 42 -12.53 -11.70 -2.59
N GLY A 43 -11.39 -12.05 -1.98
CA GLY A 43 -11.04 -13.42 -1.67
C GLY A 43 -9.95 -13.55 -0.61
N GLY A 44 -9.07 -14.54 -0.79
CA GLY A 44 -8.05 -14.91 0.19
C GLY A 44 -6.92 -13.88 0.33
N ILE A 45 -6.57 -13.18 -0.76
CA ILE A 45 -5.45 -12.23 -0.77
C ILE A 45 -5.76 -11.06 0.17
N TYR A 46 -7.00 -10.59 0.23
CA TYR A 46 -7.45 -9.61 1.21
C TYR A 46 -7.05 -10.00 2.64
N THR A 47 -7.29 -11.27 3.00
CA THR A 47 -6.99 -11.79 4.35
C THR A 47 -5.48 -11.82 4.60
N VAL A 48 -4.70 -12.17 3.58
CA VAL A 48 -3.23 -12.18 3.66
C VAL A 48 -2.70 -10.77 3.90
N ILE A 49 -3.07 -9.81 3.06
CA ILE A 49 -2.55 -8.43 3.18
C ILE A 49 -3.04 -7.80 4.48
N ARG A 50 -4.33 -7.95 4.80
CA ARG A 50 -4.92 -7.42 6.03
C ARG A 50 -4.24 -7.96 7.29
N SER A 51 -3.97 -9.26 7.36
CA SER A 51 -3.33 -9.85 8.55
C SER A 51 -1.83 -9.52 8.65
N LYS A 52 -1.17 -9.27 7.51
CA LYS A 52 0.24 -8.85 7.45
C LYS A 52 0.44 -7.35 7.69
N ALA A 53 -0.60 -6.53 7.50
CA ALA A 53 -0.51 -5.06 7.60
C ALA A 53 0.12 -4.58 8.91
N TYR A 54 -0.26 -5.19 10.04
CA TYR A 54 0.30 -4.87 11.36
C TYR A 54 1.82 -5.02 11.39
N VAL A 55 2.33 -6.22 11.10
CA VAL A 55 3.78 -6.49 11.17
C VAL A 55 4.57 -5.67 10.15
N SER A 56 3.98 -5.41 8.98
CA SER A 56 4.62 -4.61 7.93
C SER A 56 4.76 -3.15 8.35
N THR A 57 3.77 -2.62 9.07
CA THR A 57 3.80 -1.24 9.56
C THR A 57 4.68 -1.11 10.80
N GLU A 58 4.76 -2.14 11.64
CA GLU A 58 5.73 -2.17 12.74
C GLU A 58 7.18 -2.17 12.24
N GLU A 59 7.45 -2.75 11.06
CA GLU A 59 8.78 -2.71 10.41
C GLU A 59 9.02 -1.40 9.66
N MET A 60 8.08 -0.97 8.82
CA MET A 60 8.31 0.08 7.83
C MET A 60 7.65 1.43 8.16
N GLY A 61 6.70 1.46 9.10
CA GLY A 61 5.93 2.66 9.46
C GLY A 61 5.43 3.45 8.25
N GLU A 62 5.79 4.73 8.21
CA GLU A 62 5.41 5.67 7.15
C GLU A 62 6.16 5.47 5.82
N GLN A 63 7.10 4.53 5.77
CA GLN A 63 7.79 4.13 4.53
C GLN A 63 7.06 2.99 3.78
N LEU A 64 5.98 2.45 4.36
CA LEU A 64 5.08 1.49 3.72
C LEU A 64 3.87 2.19 3.12
N CYS A 65 3.58 1.89 1.86
CA CYS A 65 2.35 2.30 1.20
C CYS A 65 1.71 1.12 0.47
N LEU A 66 0.42 0.90 0.70
CA LEU A 66 -0.36 -0.10 -0.02
C LEU A 66 -1.10 0.57 -1.19
N MET A 67 -1.18 -0.12 -2.31
CA MET A 67 -1.78 0.39 -3.54
C MET A 67 -2.79 -0.59 -4.11
N GLY A 68 -3.90 -0.06 -4.60
CA GLY A 68 -4.99 -0.87 -5.12
C GLY A 68 -5.99 -0.08 -5.96
N PRO A 69 -6.99 -0.76 -6.52
CA PRO A 69 -8.09 -0.09 -7.19
C PRO A 69 -8.99 0.61 -6.17
N TYR A 70 -9.40 1.85 -6.45
CA TYR A 70 -10.44 2.51 -5.70
C TYR A 70 -11.80 1.89 -6.04
N LYS A 71 -12.48 1.38 -5.01
CA LYS A 71 -13.84 0.84 -5.08
C LYS A 71 -14.69 1.56 -4.04
N GLU A 72 -15.49 2.53 -4.49
CA GLU A 72 -16.26 3.43 -3.62
C GLU A 72 -17.05 2.69 -2.53
N HIS A 73 -17.70 1.58 -2.87
CA HIS A 73 -18.48 0.79 -1.93
C HIS A 73 -17.64 0.17 -0.78
N CYS A 74 -16.40 -0.24 -1.04
CA CYS A 74 -15.48 -0.74 -0.02
C CYS A 74 -14.80 0.40 0.73
N ALA A 75 -14.31 1.41 -0.01
CA ALA A 75 -13.54 2.52 0.54
C ALA A 75 -14.31 3.26 1.63
N ARG A 76 -15.62 3.49 1.44
CA ARG A 76 -16.49 4.16 2.43
C ARG A 76 -16.47 3.54 3.84
N THR A 77 -16.16 2.26 3.97
CA THR A 77 -16.16 1.54 5.25
C THR A 77 -14.77 1.11 5.70
N GLU A 78 -13.86 0.92 4.76
CA GLU A 78 -12.52 0.39 5.04
C GLU A 78 -11.46 1.47 5.11
N MET A 79 -11.70 2.67 4.61
CA MET A 79 -10.69 3.71 4.47
C MET A 79 -11.09 4.97 5.22
N GLU A 80 -10.08 5.60 5.82
CA GLU A 80 -10.16 6.99 6.26
C GLU A 80 -9.44 7.87 5.21
N ASP A 81 -10.18 8.80 4.60
CA ASP A 81 -9.63 9.73 3.61
C ASP A 81 -8.67 10.72 4.28
N ILE A 82 -7.38 10.61 3.93
CA ILE A 82 -6.30 11.43 4.50
C ILE A 82 -5.32 11.78 3.37
N GLU A 83 -4.99 13.07 3.25
CA GLU A 83 -3.91 13.52 2.37
C GLU A 83 -2.55 13.33 3.04
N PHE A 84 -1.52 13.04 2.24
CA PHE A 84 -0.15 12.96 2.74
C PHE A 84 0.32 14.32 3.29
N PRO A 85 1.20 14.34 4.31
CA PRO A 85 1.76 15.57 4.83
C PRO A 85 2.49 16.40 3.76
N ARG A 86 2.52 17.73 3.95
CA ARG A 86 3.30 18.62 3.07
C ARG A 86 4.78 18.25 3.11
N GLY A 87 5.43 18.23 1.94
CA GLY A 87 6.82 17.83 1.79
C GLY A 87 7.04 16.32 1.72
N ASN A 88 5.98 15.50 1.81
CA ASN A 88 6.07 14.07 1.54
C ASN A 88 6.13 13.83 0.01
N PRO A 89 7.11 13.08 -0.51
CA PRO A 89 7.23 12.81 -1.96
C PRO A 89 6.02 12.09 -2.57
N LEU A 90 5.27 11.31 -1.79
CA LEU A 90 4.04 10.67 -2.23
C LEU A 90 2.97 11.71 -2.59
N LEU A 91 2.89 12.82 -1.85
CA LEU A 91 1.96 13.91 -2.14
C LEU A 91 2.22 14.51 -3.52
N ASP A 92 3.49 14.78 -3.82
CA ASP A 92 3.91 15.37 -5.10
C ASP A 92 3.65 14.42 -6.27
N ALA A 93 3.93 13.12 -6.09
CA ALA A 93 3.64 12.10 -7.08
C ALA A 93 2.13 11.98 -7.36
N VAL A 94 1.32 11.91 -6.30
CA VAL A 94 -0.14 11.84 -6.42
C VAL A 94 -0.70 13.08 -7.09
N ASN A 95 -0.24 14.27 -6.69
CA ASN A 95 -0.70 15.53 -7.30
C ASN A 95 -0.28 15.63 -8.77
N THR A 96 0.92 15.16 -9.13
CA THR A 96 1.37 15.09 -10.53
C THR A 96 0.48 14.17 -11.36
N MET A 97 -0.01 13.08 -10.79
CA MET A 97 -0.94 12.19 -11.50
C MET A 97 -2.35 12.80 -11.58
N ARG A 98 -2.80 13.47 -10.51
CA ARG A 98 -4.08 14.20 -10.50
C ARG A 98 -4.12 15.32 -11.55
N THR A 99 -3.03 16.08 -11.71
CA THR A 99 -2.93 17.13 -12.75
C THR A 99 -2.95 16.59 -14.17
N ARG A 100 -2.56 15.32 -14.37
CA ARG A 100 -2.66 14.60 -15.66
C ARG A 100 -4.06 14.04 -15.93
N GLY A 101 -5.02 14.27 -15.03
CA GLY A 101 -6.42 13.85 -15.19
C GLY A 101 -6.79 12.51 -14.56
N TYR A 102 -5.87 11.86 -13.82
CA TYR A 102 -6.18 10.64 -13.08
C TYR A 102 -6.83 10.96 -11.74
N LYS A 103 -7.83 10.19 -11.34
CA LYS A 103 -8.46 10.29 -10.02
C LYS A 103 -7.79 9.30 -9.08
N ILE A 104 -7.14 9.83 -8.04
CA ILE A 104 -6.40 9.06 -7.05
C ILE A 104 -6.87 9.50 -5.66
N HIS A 105 -7.20 8.51 -4.84
CA HIS A 105 -7.63 8.66 -3.46
C HIS A 105 -6.49 8.23 -2.53
N THR A 106 -6.20 9.01 -1.51
CA THR A 106 -5.15 8.72 -0.52
C THR A 106 -5.77 8.63 0.86
N GLY A 107 -5.19 7.82 1.73
CA GLY A 107 -5.72 7.69 3.08
C GLY A 107 -5.06 6.60 3.89
N ARG A 108 -5.79 6.10 4.89
CA ARG A 108 -5.36 5.02 5.77
C ARG A 108 -6.32 3.86 5.70
N TRP A 109 -5.81 2.63 5.69
CA TRP A 109 -6.64 1.44 5.80
C TRP A 109 -7.05 1.22 7.27
N LEU A 110 -8.35 1.12 7.54
CA LEU A 110 -8.93 0.89 8.87
C LEU A 110 -8.78 -0.58 9.31
N VAL A 111 -7.54 -1.03 9.43
CA VAL A 111 -7.13 -2.36 9.88
C VAL A 111 -5.95 -2.24 10.86
N ASP A 112 -5.58 -3.35 11.51
CA ASP A 112 -4.43 -3.37 12.41
C ASP A 112 -3.16 -2.93 11.68
N GLY A 113 -2.47 -1.92 12.24
CA GLY A 113 -1.31 -1.26 11.63
C GLY A 113 -1.61 0.09 10.99
N ASN A 114 -2.86 0.39 10.59
CA ASN A 114 -3.24 1.64 9.93
C ASN A 114 -2.28 2.07 8.78
N PRO A 115 -2.00 1.19 7.80
CA PRO A 115 -1.04 1.50 6.74
C PRO A 115 -1.57 2.59 5.80
N GLN A 116 -0.65 3.31 5.16
CA GLN A 116 -0.95 4.29 4.11
C GLN A 116 -1.53 3.62 2.86
N LEU A 117 -2.46 4.31 2.20
CA LEU A 117 -3.12 3.88 0.97
C LEU A 117 -2.96 4.89 -0.16
N ILE A 118 -2.74 4.37 -1.37
CA ILE A 118 -2.96 5.06 -2.64
C ILE A 118 -3.89 4.20 -3.50
N LEU A 119 -5.13 4.66 -3.69
CA LEU A 119 -6.15 3.95 -4.45
C LEU A 119 -6.48 4.66 -5.76
N PHE A 120 -6.52 3.90 -6.86
CA PHE A 120 -6.70 4.43 -8.21
C PHE A 120 -8.12 4.19 -8.71
N ASP A 121 -8.85 5.26 -9.06
CA ASP A 121 -10.07 5.12 -9.84
C ASP A 121 -9.70 4.77 -11.29
N ILE A 122 -9.81 3.49 -11.63
CA ILE A 122 -9.49 2.93 -12.95
C ILE A 122 -10.29 3.64 -14.05
N GLY A 123 -11.52 4.07 -13.77
CA GLY A 123 -12.37 4.76 -14.75
C GLY A 123 -11.75 6.06 -15.25
N SER A 124 -10.98 6.75 -14.40
CA SER A 124 -10.28 7.98 -14.78
C SER A 124 -9.18 7.77 -15.83
N GLY A 125 -8.71 6.54 -16.03
CA GLY A 125 -7.72 6.18 -17.04
C GLY A 125 -8.32 5.73 -18.38
N ALA A 126 -9.64 5.65 -18.51
CA ALA A 126 -10.31 5.04 -19.68
C ALA A 126 -9.92 5.71 -21.01
N TRP A 127 -9.71 7.02 -21.01
CA TRP A 127 -9.30 7.79 -22.19
C TRP A 127 -7.90 7.44 -22.72
N LYS A 128 -7.06 6.78 -21.91
CA LYS A 128 -5.74 6.25 -22.30
C LYS A 128 -5.74 4.76 -22.57
N LEU A 129 -6.86 4.05 -22.38
CA LEU A 129 -6.89 2.59 -22.37
C LEU A 129 -6.38 1.96 -23.67
N ASP A 130 -6.79 2.50 -24.81
CA ASP A 130 -6.35 1.98 -26.12
C ASP A 130 -4.85 2.20 -26.32
N GLN A 131 -4.33 3.36 -25.91
CA GLN A 131 -2.89 3.62 -25.94
C GLN A 131 -2.13 2.62 -25.06
N PHE A 132 -2.60 2.35 -23.84
CA PHE A 132 -1.95 1.40 -22.94
C PHE A 132 -1.97 -0.04 -23.48
N LYS A 133 -3.06 -0.45 -24.14
CA LYS A 133 -3.15 -1.75 -24.80
C LYS A 133 -2.15 -1.87 -25.95
N SER A 134 -2.06 -0.84 -26.80
CA SER A 134 -1.09 -0.81 -27.88
C SER A 134 0.34 -0.88 -27.35
N GLU A 135 0.67 -0.07 -26.34
CA GLU A 135 2.02 -0.06 -25.75
C GLU A 135 2.38 -1.39 -25.07
N LEU A 136 1.41 -2.05 -24.43
CA LEU A 136 1.60 -3.38 -23.84
C LEU A 136 1.91 -4.44 -24.90
N TRP A 137 1.14 -4.46 -25.98
CA TRP A 137 1.34 -5.37 -27.11
C TRP A 137 2.72 -5.16 -27.75
N GLU A 138 3.08 -3.91 -28.03
CA GLU A 138 4.37 -3.56 -28.66
C GLU A 138 5.58 -4.00 -27.81
N LYS A 139 5.48 -3.89 -26.49
CA LYS A 139 6.59 -4.22 -25.58
C LYS A 139 6.66 -5.68 -25.21
N CYS A 140 5.52 -6.35 -25.07
CA CYS A 140 5.45 -7.67 -24.45
C CYS A 140 4.70 -8.73 -25.28
N HIS A 141 4.04 -8.37 -26.37
CA HIS A 141 3.24 -9.25 -27.23
C HIS A 141 2.17 -10.04 -26.45
N VAL A 142 1.54 -9.37 -25.48
CA VAL A 142 0.40 -9.85 -24.69
C VAL A 142 -0.87 -9.11 -25.10
#